data_AF-A0A352VHF1-F1
#
_entry.id   AF-A0A352VHF1-F1
#
_cell.length_a   1.000
_cell.length_b   1.000
_cell.length_c   1.000
_cell.angle_alpha   90.00
_cell.angle_beta   90.00
_cell.angle_gamma   90.00
#
_symmetry.space_group_name_H-M   'P 1'
#
loop_
_entity.id
_entity.type
_entity.pdbx_description
1 polymer ?
#
loop_
_entity_poly.entity_id
_entity_poly.type
_entity_poly.pdbx_seq_one_letter_code
_entity_poly.pdbx_strand_id
1 'polypeptide(L)'
;VASASDIDTAMRLGYRHPLGPLELSDLVGLDVRRDILNNLAIAFDDDRYLPHPLLEALVQEGSLGKKTGVGIYDWSSGEKAERKLPGL
;
A
#
# COMPACT_ATOMS: atom_id res chain seq x y z
N VAL A 1 0.20 8.23 -15.99
CA VAL A 1 0.67 7.52 -14.79
C VAL A 1 0.74 8.56 -13.69
N ALA A 2 0.16 8.29 -12.51
CA ALA A 2 0.03 9.23 -11.40
C ALA A 2 0.80 8.67 -10.21
N SER A 3 1.52 9.53 -9.48
CA SER A 3 2.34 9.11 -8.34
C SER A 3 1.47 8.57 -7.20
N ALA A 4 2.10 7.89 -6.22
CA ALA A 4 1.40 7.44 -5.02
C ALA A 4 0.75 8.62 -4.29
N SER A 5 1.48 9.75 -4.19
CA SER A 5 0.96 10.97 -3.59
C SER A 5 -0.19 11.60 -4.37
N ASP A 6 -0.20 11.51 -5.72
CA ASP A 6 -1.33 11.96 -6.53
C ASP A 6 -2.59 11.16 -6.21
N ILE A 7 -2.48 9.84 -6.11
CA ILE A 7 -3.59 8.94 -5.76
C ILE A 7 -4.11 9.26 -4.36
N ASP A 8 -3.23 9.36 -3.37
CA ASP A 8 -3.60 9.69 -2.00
C ASP A 8 -4.24 11.08 -1.89
N THR A 9 -3.74 12.05 -2.65
CA THR A 9 -4.30 13.40 -2.70
C THR A 9 -5.68 13.42 -3.34
N ALA A 10 -5.87 12.70 -4.45
CA ALA A 10 -7.17 12.57 -5.10
C ALA A 10 -8.21 11.94 -4.16
N MET A 11 -7.83 10.91 -3.38
CA MET A 11 -8.74 10.28 -2.43
C MET A 11 -9.08 11.17 -1.22
N ARG A 12 -8.11 11.96 -0.73
CA ARG A 12 -8.38 12.93 0.34
C ARG A 12 -9.28 14.06 -0.13
N LEU A 13 -9.00 14.66 -1.28
CA LEU A 13 -9.74 15.83 -1.77
C LEU A 13 -11.10 15.44 -2.39
N GLY A 14 -11.13 14.38 -3.20
CA GLY A 14 -12.32 13.93 -3.91
C GLY A 14 -13.32 13.19 -3.03
N TYR A 15 -12.82 12.31 -2.15
CA TYR A 15 -13.66 11.43 -1.33
C TYR A 15 -13.65 11.78 0.16
N ARG A 16 -12.94 12.85 0.56
CA ARG A 16 -12.86 13.35 1.95
C ARG A 16 -12.34 12.31 2.95
N HIS A 17 -11.50 11.38 2.49
CA HIS A 17 -10.79 10.50 3.41
C HIS A 17 -9.78 11.32 4.24
N PRO A 18 -9.63 11.03 5.54
CA PRO A 18 -8.65 11.72 6.39
C PRO A 18 -7.21 11.39 5.99
N LEU A 19 -7.00 10.21 5.40
CA LEU A 19 -5.71 9.70 4.96
C LEU A 19 -5.87 9.04 3.59
N GLY A 20 -4.85 9.16 2.74
CA GLY A 20 -4.84 8.46 1.47
C GLY A 20 -4.73 6.94 1.66
N PRO A 21 -5.28 6.13 0.76
CA PRO A 21 -5.29 4.68 0.90
C PRO A 21 -3.89 4.05 0.88
N LEU A 22 -2.93 4.61 0.14
CA LEU A 22 -1.58 4.07 0.04
C LEU A 22 -0.79 4.39 1.32
N GLU A 23 -0.89 5.63 1.82
CA GLU A 23 -0.33 6.01 3.12
C GLU A 23 -0.93 5.16 4.25
N LEU A 24 -2.26 4.98 4.26
CA LEU A 24 -2.92 4.11 5.23
C LEU A 24 -2.41 2.66 5.14
N SER A 25 -2.09 2.19 3.94
CA SER A 25 -1.55 0.84 3.75
C SER A 25 -0.19 0.66 4.41
N ASP A 26 0.70 1.64 4.26
CA ASP A 26 2.01 1.61 4.92
C ASP A 26 1.93 1.75 6.44
N LEU A 27 0.93 2.46 6.96
CA LEU A 27 0.71 2.56 8.42
C LEU A 27 0.19 1.25 9.01
N VAL A 28 -0.69 0.54 8.31
CA VAL A 28 -1.24 -0.75 8.74
C VAL A 28 -0.19 -1.85 8.62
N GLY A 29 0.55 -1.86 7.51
CA GLY A 29 1.49 -2.92 7.16
C GLY A 29 1.07 -3.62 5.86
N LEU A 30 2.00 -3.69 4.90
CA LEU A 30 1.71 -4.27 3.59
C LEU A 30 1.54 -5.80 3.64
N ASP A 31 2.28 -6.47 4.53
CA ASP A 31 2.11 -7.89 4.84
C ASP A 31 0.72 -8.20 5.39
N VAL A 32 0.25 -7.38 6.34
CA VAL A 32 -1.10 -7.51 6.92
C VAL A 32 -2.16 -7.36 5.83
N ARG A 33 -2.03 -6.36 4.95
CA ARG A 33 -2.97 -6.18 3.82
C ARG A 33 -2.95 -7.37 2.85
N ARG A 34 -1.76 -7.87 2.51
CA ARG A 34 -1.57 -9.04 1.64
C ARG A 34 -2.26 -10.27 2.24
N ASP A 35 -2.08 -10.51 3.54
CA ASP A 35 -2.69 -11.65 4.23
C ASP A 35 -4.22 -11.53 4.30
N ILE A 36 -4.75 -10.32 4.55
CA ILE A 36 -6.19 -10.07 4.49
C ILE A 36 -6.74 -10.40 3.10
N LEU A 37 -6.10 -9.93 2.04
CA LEU A 37 -6.51 -10.18 0.66
C LEU A 37 -6.52 -11.69 0.32
N ASN A 38 -5.47 -12.42 0.69
CA ASN A 38 -5.45 -13.87 0.52
C ASN A 38 -6.56 -14.58 1.29
N ASN A 39 -6.83 -14.17 2.53
CA ASN A 39 -7.92 -14.72 3.32
C ASN A 39 -9.28 -14.42 2.69
N LEU A 40 -9.48 -13.23 2.13
CA LEU A 40 -10.71 -12.87 1.42
C LEU A 40 -10.88 -13.70 0.13
N ALA A 41 -9.81 -13.89 -0.65
CA ALA A 41 -9.85 -14.71 -1.86
C ALA A 41 -10.27 -16.15 -1.54
N ILE A 42 -9.73 -16.75 -0.47
CA ILE A 42 -10.09 -18.09 -0.02
C ILE A 42 -11.53 -18.13 0.51
N ALA A 43 -11.92 -17.15 1.34
CA ALA A 43 -13.23 -17.15 1.99
C ALA A 43 -14.40 -16.94 1.01
N PHE A 44 -14.16 -16.18 -0.05
CA PHE A 44 -15.17 -15.86 -1.06
C PHE A 44 -15.02 -16.65 -2.37
N ASP A 45 -13.97 -17.46 -2.52
CA ASP A 45 -13.61 -18.15 -3.76
C ASP A 45 -13.62 -17.19 -4.97
N ASP A 46 -12.98 -16.02 -4.79
CA ASP A 46 -13.04 -14.91 -5.73
C ASP A 46 -11.68 -14.23 -5.92
N ASP A 47 -11.14 -14.39 -7.13
CA ASP A 47 -9.83 -13.89 -7.54
C ASP A 47 -9.71 -12.36 -7.52
N ARG A 48 -10.82 -11.62 -7.45
CA ARG A 48 -10.79 -10.15 -7.32
C ARG A 48 -10.16 -9.70 -6.00
N TYR A 49 -10.09 -10.59 -5.01
CA TYR A 49 -9.41 -10.34 -3.74
C TYR A 49 -7.94 -10.76 -3.74
N LEU A 50 -7.40 -11.30 -4.84
CA LEU A 50 -5.98 -11.65 -4.88
C LEU A 50 -5.09 -10.40 -4.73
N PRO A 51 -3.98 -10.50 -3.98
CA PRO A 51 -3.00 -9.43 -3.90
C PRO A 51 -2.45 -9.04 -5.28
N HIS A 52 -2.31 -7.74 -5.51
CA HIS A 52 -1.67 -7.24 -6.73
C HIS A 52 -0.17 -7.66 -6.75
N PRO A 53 0.44 -7.99 -7.90
CA PRO A 53 1.83 -8.43 -7.97
C PRO A 53 2.84 -7.47 -7.33
N LEU A 54 2.60 -6.16 -7.43
CA LEU A 54 3.43 -5.15 -6.74
C LEU A 54 3.40 -5.33 -5.21
N LEU A 55 2.24 -5.63 -4.63
CA LEU A 55 2.11 -5.82 -3.19
C LEU A 55 2.88 -7.08 -2.75
N GLU A 56 2.79 -8.16 -3.51
CA GLU A 56 3.59 -9.37 -3.26
C GLU A 56 5.09 -9.09 -3.31
N ALA A 57 5.56 -8.36 -4.33
CA ALA A 57 6.98 -8.01 -4.46
C ALA A 57 7.47 -7.17 -3.26
N LEU A 58 6.70 -6.16 -2.84
CA LEU A 58 7.02 -5.32 -1.69
C LEU A 58 7.09 -6.12 -0.38
N VAL A 59 6.18 -7.08 -0.18
CA VAL A 59 6.20 -7.95 1.00
C VAL A 59 7.39 -8.90 0.96
N GLN A 60 7.70 -9.47 -0.20
CA GLN A 60 8.84 -10.38 -0.38
C GLN A 60 10.19 -9.70 -0.15
N GLU A 61 10.36 -8.43 -0.52
CA GLU A 61 11.58 -7.65 -0.27
C GLU A 61 11.68 -7.11 1.18
N GLY A 62 10.64 -7.27 2.00
CA GLY A 62 10.60 -6.75 3.37
C GLY A 62 10.25 -5.26 3.47
N SER A 63 9.76 -4.64 2.40
CA SER A 63 9.23 -3.28 2.40
C SER A 63 7.80 -3.27 2.94
N LEU A 64 7.65 -3.38 4.27
CA LEU A 64 6.36 -3.59 4.91
C LEU A 64 5.62 -2.31 5.32
N GLY A 65 6.12 -1.13 4.94
CA GLY A 65 5.55 0.17 5.33
C GLY A 65 6.33 0.86 6.43
N LYS A 66 5.64 1.70 7.21
CA LYS A 66 6.28 2.55 8.22
C LYS A 66 7.06 1.75 9.27
N LYS A 67 6.59 0.54 9.60
CA LYS A 67 7.24 -0.34 10.60
C LYS A 67 8.63 -0.85 10.20
N THR A 68 8.96 -0.86 8.90
CA THR A 68 10.27 -1.23 8.37
C THR A 68 11.04 -0.03 7.79
N GLY A 69 10.51 1.19 7.94
CA GLY A 69 11.09 2.40 7.38
C GLY A 69 10.93 2.54 5.86
N VAL A 70 10.28 1.59 5.18
CA VAL A 70 10.06 1.63 3.73
C VAL A 70 8.88 0.75 3.34
N GLY A 71 8.02 1.25 2.45
CA GLY A 71 6.86 0.58 1.89
C GLY A 71 6.51 1.18 0.54
N ILE A 72 5.26 1.57 0.33
CA ILE A 72 4.87 2.35 -0.85
C ILE A 72 5.59 3.70 -0.86
N TYR A 73 5.74 4.31 0.31
CA TYR A 73 6.53 5.49 0.57
C TYR A 73 7.86 5.16 1.25
N ASP A 74 8.80 6.09 1.22
CA ASP A 74 9.99 6.08 2.07
C ASP A 74 9.62 6.65 3.45
N TRP A 75 9.95 5.91 4.51
CA TRP A 75 9.70 6.27 5.91
C TRP A 75 10.99 6.31 6.74
N SER A 76 12.16 6.31 6.09
CA SER A 76 13.47 6.21 6.75
C SER A 76 13.76 7.36 7.71
N SER A 77 13.17 8.53 7.48
CA SER A 77 13.24 9.71 8.36
C SER A 77 12.19 9.71 9.48
N GLY A 78 11.26 8.75 9.50
CA GLY A 78 10.07 8.74 10.35
C GLY A 78 8.88 9.53 9.79
N GLU A 79 9.11 10.33 8.74
CA GLU A 79 8.10 11.06 7.98
C GLU A 79 7.87 10.43 6.60
N LYS A 80 6.70 10.69 6.01
CA LYS A 80 6.34 10.18 4.68
C LYS A 80 7.12 10.94 3.60
N ALA A 81 7.87 10.23 2.78
CA ALA A 81 8.54 10.77 1.59
C ALA A 81 8.20 9.96 0.33
N GLU A 82 8.19 10.62 -0.83
CA GLU A 82 7.88 9.98 -2.11
C GLU A 82 8.93 8.92 -2.46
N ARG A 83 8.48 7.73 -2.90
CA ARG A 83 9.34 6.65 -3.41
C ARG A 83 8.91 6.33 -4.84
N LYS A 84 9.89 6.21 -5.74
CA LYS A 84 9.61 5.73 -7.10
C LYS A 84 9.45 4.21 -7.09
N LEU A 85 8.31 3.73 -7.58
CA LEU A 85 8.01 2.32 -7.73
C LEU A 85 7.76 1.98 -9.20
N PRO A 86 8.14 0.77 -9.64
CA PRO A 86 7.75 0.31 -10.97
C PRO A 86 6.23 0.17 -11.04
N GLY A 87 5.60 0.89 -11.98
CA GLY A 87 4.15 0.81 -12.23
C GLY A 87 3.27 1.83 -11.48
N LEU A 88 3.87 2.77 -10.74
CA LEU A 88 3.23 3.93 -10.12
C LEU A 88 3.93 5.22 -10.55
#